data_AF-A0A2P8HJJ3-F1
#
_entry.id   AF-A0A2P8HJJ3-F1
#
_cell.length_a   1.000
_cell.length_b   1.000
_cell.length_c   1.000
_cell.angle_alpha   90.00
_cell.angle_beta   90.00
_cell.angle_gamma   90.00
#
_symmetry.space_group_name_H-M   'P 1'
#
loop_
_entity.id
_entity.type
_entity.pdbx_description
1 polymer ?
#
loop_
_entity_poly.entity_id
_entity_poly.type
_entity_poly.pdbx_seq_one_letter_code
_entity_poly.pdbx_strand_id
1 'polypeptide(L)'
;MKKQSVKKTLWRYVLLVVLLFGGAPALAQQHNNARQANKEPDWIKMMDDPNVNFFVIDKSFNDYWKGKELPVEEDEILDVKNNSERKRGFLGLFKRKESAEKKEEGQKYAFEYKKYQWWRRQVLPYVQSDGTILNKDQQIQIWQKQKELKTNINAKEARERKEKEKDTSGSQQRY
;
A
#
# COMPACT_ATOMS: atom_id res chain seq x y z
N MET A 1 -18.60 -38.39 75.27
CA MET A 1 -18.63 -37.06 74.63
C MET A 1 -17.71 -37.07 73.39
N LYS A 2 -18.25 -36.96 72.17
CA LYS A 2 -17.47 -36.93 70.92
C LYS A 2 -17.33 -35.48 70.44
N LYS A 3 -16.12 -34.91 70.50
CA LYS A 3 -15.81 -33.58 69.95
C LYS A 3 -15.79 -33.68 68.42
N GLN A 4 -16.85 -33.20 67.77
CA GLN A 4 -16.86 -33.09 66.31
C GLN A 4 -15.96 -31.95 65.85
N SER A 5 -15.10 -32.27 64.88
CA SER A 5 -14.09 -31.38 64.32
C SER A 5 -14.71 -30.28 63.46
N VAL A 6 -14.93 -29.12 64.09
CA VAL A 6 -15.37 -27.84 63.51
C VAL A 6 -14.48 -27.37 62.33
N LYS A 7 -13.26 -27.93 62.19
CA LYS A 7 -12.32 -27.60 61.11
C LYS A 7 -12.83 -27.95 59.70
N LYS A 8 -13.75 -28.92 59.56
CA LYS A 8 -14.25 -29.36 58.25
C LYS A 8 -15.37 -28.47 57.69
N THR A 9 -16.14 -27.82 58.56
CA THR A 9 -17.21 -26.91 58.14
C THR A 9 -16.66 -25.54 57.75
N LEU A 10 -15.66 -25.03 58.47
CA LEU A 10 -14.99 -23.77 58.13
C LEU A 10 -14.27 -23.80 56.77
N TRP A 11 -13.63 -24.92 56.41
CA TRP A 11 -12.92 -25.04 55.14
C TRP A 11 -13.86 -25.04 53.91
N ARG A 12 -15.10 -25.52 54.07
CA ARG A 12 -16.12 -25.47 53.01
C ARG A 12 -16.56 -24.04 52.70
N TYR A 13 -16.63 -23.16 53.70
CA TYR A 13 -16.97 -21.76 53.48
C TYR A 13 -15.81 -20.97 52.86
N VAL A 14 -14.56 -21.31 53.20
CA VAL A 14 -13.37 -20.72 52.56
C VAL A 14 -13.33 -21.05 51.05
N LEU A 15 -13.70 -22.26 50.63
CA LEU A 15 -13.78 -22.64 49.22
C LEU A 15 -14.91 -21.92 48.46
N LEU A 16 -16.03 -21.62 49.10
CA LEU A 16 -17.15 -20.89 48.48
C LEU A 16 -16.85 -19.40 48.29
N VAL A 17 -16.07 -18.78 49.18
CA VAL A 17 -15.70 -17.36 49.06
C VAL A 17 -14.65 -17.14 47.95
N VAL A 18 -13.71 -18.06 47.75
CA VAL A 18 -12.70 -17.94 46.67
C VAL A 18 -13.33 -18.04 45.27
N LEU A 19 -14.45 -18.77 45.13
CA LEU A 19 -15.13 -18.95 43.84
C LEU A 19 -15.98 -17.74 43.43
N LEU A 20 -16.34 -16.86 44.38
CA LEU A 20 -17.10 -15.62 44.11
C LEU A 20 -16.20 -14.42 43.76
N PHE A 21 -14.89 -14.48 44.03
CA PHE A 21 -13.93 -13.41 43.71
C PHE A 21 -13.00 -13.73 42.52
N GLY A 22 -13.11 -14.91 41.92
CA GLY A 22 -12.32 -15.34 40.74
C GLY A 22 -12.92 -14.93 39.39
N GLY A 23 -13.61 -13.79 39.32
CA GLY A 23 -14.12 -13.25 38.06
C GLY A 23 -12.96 -12.86 37.15
N ALA A 24 -12.75 -13.62 36.07
CA ALA A 24 -11.75 -13.32 35.05
C ALA A 24 -12.05 -11.96 34.38
N PRO A 25 -11.14 -10.97 34.44
CA PRO A 25 -11.23 -9.83 33.57
C PRO A 25 -10.46 -10.16 32.30
N ALA A 26 -11.15 -10.49 31.19
CA ALA A 26 -10.71 -10.15 29.83
C ALA A 26 -11.49 -10.92 28.76
N LEU A 27 -12.59 -10.33 28.30
CA LEU A 27 -12.90 -10.22 26.86
C LEU A 27 -13.57 -8.86 26.61
N ALA A 28 -12.93 -7.77 27.05
CA ALA A 28 -13.36 -6.41 26.72
C ALA A 28 -12.75 -5.88 25.40
N GLN A 29 -12.00 -6.69 24.66
CA GLN A 29 -11.34 -6.25 23.42
C GLN A 29 -12.13 -6.51 22.12
N GLN A 30 -13.36 -7.02 22.17
CA GLN A 30 -14.13 -7.26 20.92
C GLN A 30 -14.95 -6.05 20.42
N HIS A 31 -15.08 -4.96 21.22
CA HIS A 31 -15.95 -3.84 20.86
C HIS A 31 -15.24 -2.68 20.10
N ASN A 32 -13.93 -2.76 19.86
CA ASN A 32 -13.24 -1.71 19.09
C ASN A 32 -13.46 -1.83 17.57
N ASN A 33 -13.73 -3.04 17.06
CA ASN A 33 -13.90 -3.27 15.62
C ASN A 33 -15.28 -2.78 15.11
N ALA A 34 -16.33 -2.86 15.94
CA ALA A 34 -17.68 -2.47 15.54
C ALA A 34 -17.88 -0.95 15.41
N ARG A 35 -17.10 -0.13 16.14
CA ARG A 35 -17.17 1.34 16.04
C ARG A 35 -16.37 1.93 14.87
N GLN A 36 -15.49 1.14 14.25
CA GLN A 36 -14.70 1.60 13.10
C GLN A 36 -15.41 1.38 11.76
N ALA A 37 -16.47 0.57 11.69
CA ALA A 37 -17.17 0.23 10.45
C ALA A 37 -17.77 1.44 9.69
N ASN A 38 -18.01 2.56 10.37
CA ASN A 38 -18.57 3.78 9.76
C ASN A 38 -17.57 4.93 9.61
N LYS A 39 -16.30 4.76 9.97
CA LYS A 39 -15.28 5.76 9.68
C LYS A 39 -14.64 5.44 8.34
N GLU A 40 -14.59 6.44 7.46
CA GLU A 40 -13.74 6.41 6.28
C GLU A 40 -12.33 5.95 6.65
N PRO A 41 -11.76 4.99 5.89
CA PRO A 41 -10.45 4.46 6.17
C PRO A 41 -9.37 5.54 6.03
N ASP A 42 -8.35 5.44 6.88
CA ASP A 42 -7.35 6.50 7.05
C ASP A 42 -6.56 6.80 5.76
N TRP A 43 -6.34 5.79 4.91
CA TRP A 43 -5.63 5.96 3.64
C TRP A 43 -6.37 6.88 2.65
N ILE A 44 -7.71 6.94 2.71
CA ILE A 44 -8.53 7.85 1.87
C ILE A 44 -8.33 9.29 2.33
N LYS A 45 -8.29 9.52 3.64
CA LYS A 45 -8.06 10.87 4.19
C LYS A 45 -6.64 11.34 3.93
N MET A 46 -5.66 10.43 4.06
CA MET A 46 -4.26 10.73 3.78
C MET A 46 -4.01 11.04 2.30
N MET A 47 -4.80 10.47 1.40
CA MET A 47 -4.75 10.77 -0.04
C MET A 47 -5.06 12.22 -0.38
N ASP A 48 -5.91 12.87 0.40
CA ASP A 48 -6.30 14.27 0.19
C ASP A 48 -5.33 15.26 0.86
N ASP A 49 -4.42 14.77 1.70
CA ASP A 49 -3.41 15.60 2.36
C ASP A 49 -2.14 15.72 1.49
N PRO A 50 -1.77 16.93 1.03
CA PRO A 50 -0.62 17.14 0.17
C PRO A 50 0.74 16.92 0.85
N ASN A 51 0.81 16.85 2.18
CA ASN A 51 2.05 16.77 2.94
C ASN A 51 2.35 15.38 3.52
N VAL A 52 1.48 14.38 3.29
CA VAL A 52 1.68 13.06 3.87
C VAL A 52 2.76 12.29 3.10
N ASN A 53 3.64 11.64 3.86
CA ASN A 53 4.72 10.79 3.34
C ASN A 53 4.15 9.58 2.58
N PHE A 54 4.73 9.26 1.43
CA PHE A 54 4.28 8.19 0.55
C PHE A 54 4.17 6.84 1.26
N PHE A 55 5.16 6.46 2.08
CA PHE A 55 5.18 5.17 2.77
C PHE A 55 4.11 5.07 3.85
N VAL A 56 3.67 6.19 4.43
CA VAL A 56 2.58 6.20 5.42
C VAL A 56 1.27 5.84 4.75
N ILE A 57 1.00 6.41 3.57
CA ILE A 57 -0.20 6.11 2.77
C ILE A 57 -0.14 4.68 2.25
N ASP A 58 1.00 4.26 1.71
CA ASP A 58 1.17 2.91 1.17
C ASP A 58 0.96 1.85 2.25
N LYS A 59 1.51 2.09 3.45
CA LYS A 59 1.31 1.20 4.60
C LYS A 59 -0.15 1.17 5.05
N SER A 60 -0.80 2.32 5.23
CA SER A 60 -2.20 2.36 5.69
C SER A 60 -3.15 1.72 4.67
N PHE A 61 -2.88 1.89 3.37
CA PHE A 61 -3.58 1.21 2.29
C PHE A 61 -3.39 -0.31 2.39
N ASN A 62 -2.15 -0.78 2.47
CA ASN A 62 -1.83 -2.21 2.56
C ASN A 62 -2.43 -2.85 3.81
N ASP A 63 -2.41 -2.16 4.96
CA ASP A 63 -3.00 -2.62 6.21
C ASP A 63 -4.53 -2.71 6.11
N TYR A 64 -5.19 -1.76 5.44
CA TYR A 64 -6.64 -1.77 5.23
C TYR A 64 -7.08 -2.93 4.33
N TRP A 65 -6.35 -3.15 3.22
CA TRP A 65 -6.66 -4.21 2.27
C TRP A 65 -6.13 -5.59 2.67
N LYS A 66 -5.37 -5.68 3.77
CA LYS A 66 -4.84 -6.95 4.30
C LYS A 66 -5.98 -7.91 4.66
N GLY A 67 -6.14 -8.95 3.86
CA GLY A 67 -7.18 -9.97 4.05
C GLY A 67 -8.56 -9.60 3.47
N LYS A 68 -8.65 -8.54 2.67
CA LYS A 68 -9.85 -8.16 1.90
C LYS A 68 -9.68 -8.54 0.42
N GLU A 69 -10.79 -8.72 -0.30
CA GLU A 69 -10.76 -8.86 -1.76
C GLU A 69 -10.61 -7.46 -2.38
N LEU A 70 -9.62 -7.29 -3.25
CA LEU A 70 -9.39 -6.03 -3.96
C LEU A 70 -10.51 -5.80 -5.00
N PRO A 71 -10.93 -4.54 -5.22
CA PRO A 71 -11.91 -4.24 -6.26
C PRO A 71 -11.35 -4.61 -7.63
N VAL A 72 -12.13 -5.36 -8.43
CA VAL A 72 -11.73 -5.74 -9.80
C VAL A 72 -11.68 -4.49 -10.68
N GLU A 73 -10.54 -4.23 -11.33
CA GLU A 73 -10.40 -3.11 -12.26
C GLU A 73 -11.08 -3.42 -13.61
N GLU A 74 -11.71 -2.43 -14.25
CA GLU A 74 -12.36 -2.60 -15.56
C GLU A 74 -11.37 -3.02 -16.66
N ASP A 75 -10.11 -2.59 -16.55
CA ASP A 75 -9.03 -3.01 -17.46
C ASP A 75 -8.74 -4.51 -17.34
N GLU A 76 -8.96 -5.14 -16.17
CA GLU A 76 -8.89 -6.59 -16.02
C GLU A 76 -10.04 -7.30 -16.74
N ILE A 77 -11.21 -6.68 -16.84
CA ILE A 77 -12.38 -7.26 -17.53
C ILE A 77 -12.14 -7.31 -19.05
N LEU A 78 -11.47 -6.30 -19.61
CA LEU A 78 -11.17 -6.22 -21.04
C LEU A 78 -9.99 -7.12 -21.44
N ASP A 79 -8.99 -7.29 -20.58
CA ASP A 79 -7.75 -8.03 -20.88
C ASP A 79 -7.88 -9.56 -20.63
N VAL A 80 -8.91 -10.00 -19.90
CA VAL A 80 -9.26 -11.43 -19.70
C VAL A 80 -9.55 -12.15 -21.02
N LYS A 81 -9.91 -11.44 -22.09
CA LYS A 81 -10.19 -12.06 -23.39
C LYS A 81 -8.93 -12.56 -24.10
N ASN A 82 -7.74 -12.05 -23.75
CA ASN A 82 -6.52 -12.29 -24.54
C ASN A 82 -5.31 -12.88 -23.77
N ASN A 83 -5.28 -12.91 -22.43
CA ASN A 83 -4.09 -13.40 -21.71
C ASN A 83 -4.43 -14.09 -20.37
N SER A 84 -4.96 -15.31 -20.45
CA SER A 84 -5.49 -16.07 -19.30
C SER A 84 -4.44 -16.86 -18.50
N GLU A 85 -3.19 -16.98 -19.00
CA GLU A 85 -2.20 -17.88 -18.40
C GLU A 85 -1.17 -17.19 -17.49
N ARG A 86 -0.75 -15.96 -17.80
CA ARG A 86 0.26 -15.25 -16.97
C ARG A 86 -0.32 -14.56 -15.74
N LYS A 87 -1.61 -14.19 -15.74
CA LYS A 87 -2.24 -13.44 -14.63
C LYS A 87 -2.85 -14.32 -13.52
N ARG A 88 -2.83 -15.65 -13.69
CA ARG A 88 -3.30 -16.60 -12.66
C ARG A 88 -2.44 -16.59 -11.38
N GLY A 89 -1.18 -16.15 -11.43
CA GLY A 89 -0.27 -16.19 -10.28
C GLY A 89 -0.57 -15.17 -9.17
N PHE A 90 -1.10 -13.99 -9.52
CA PHE A 90 -1.32 -12.90 -8.55
C PHE A 90 -2.76 -12.84 -8.03
N LEU A 91 -3.77 -13.11 -8.90
CA LEU A 91 -5.19 -13.16 -8.51
C LEU A 91 -5.70 -14.57 -8.15
N GLY A 92 -4.96 -15.65 -8.49
CA GLY A 92 -5.44 -17.03 -8.34
C GLY A 92 -5.47 -17.56 -6.91
N LEU A 93 -4.81 -16.88 -5.96
CA LEU A 93 -4.80 -17.27 -4.54
C LEU A 93 -6.01 -16.76 -3.74
N PHE A 94 -6.80 -15.83 -4.28
CA PHE A 94 -7.87 -15.16 -3.52
C PHE A 94 -9.29 -15.63 -3.84
N LYS A 95 -9.50 -16.48 -4.87
CA LYS A 95 -10.83 -16.99 -5.23
C LYS A 95 -11.31 -18.17 -4.36
N ARG A 96 -11.31 -18.03 -3.03
CA ARG A 96 -11.92 -19.02 -2.13
C ARG A 96 -13.06 -18.43 -1.31
N LYS A 97 -14.24 -18.41 -1.93
CA LYS A 97 -15.56 -18.67 -1.31
C LYS A 97 -15.83 -17.96 0.04
N GLU A 98 -15.54 -16.67 0.18
CA GLU A 98 -15.92 -15.93 1.39
C GLU A 98 -16.59 -14.58 1.09
N SER A 99 -17.90 -14.58 1.34
CA SER A 99 -18.83 -13.48 1.64
C SER A 99 -19.21 -12.46 0.55
N ALA A 100 -20.52 -12.37 0.31
CA ALA A 100 -21.15 -11.28 -0.44
C ALA A 100 -20.90 -9.91 0.25
N GLU A 101 -20.75 -9.86 1.57
CA GLU A 101 -20.39 -8.66 2.33
C GLU A 101 -18.99 -8.10 1.97
N LYS A 102 -17.98 -8.95 1.77
CA LYS A 102 -16.63 -8.49 1.38
C LYS A 102 -16.62 -7.85 -0.01
N LYS A 103 -17.56 -8.26 -0.88
CA LYS A 103 -17.74 -7.66 -2.21
C LYS A 103 -18.38 -6.28 -2.13
N GLU A 104 -19.27 -6.04 -1.17
CA GLU A 104 -19.89 -4.72 -0.97
C GLU A 104 -18.85 -3.69 -0.52
N GLU A 105 -17.93 -4.04 0.38
CA GLU A 105 -16.84 -3.14 0.78
C GLU A 105 -15.87 -2.84 -0.37
N GLY A 106 -15.54 -3.86 -1.18
CA GLY A 106 -14.73 -3.69 -2.38
C GLY A 106 -15.39 -2.74 -3.41
N GLN A 107 -16.71 -2.86 -3.59
CA GLN A 107 -17.47 -1.96 -4.46
C GLN A 107 -17.56 -0.55 -3.89
N LYS A 108 -17.74 -0.41 -2.57
CA LYS A 108 -17.85 0.89 -1.90
C LYS A 108 -16.63 1.77 -2.12
N TYR A 109 -15.43 1.19 -2.05
CA TYR A 109 -14.16 1.92 -2.19
C TYR A 109 -13.46 1.69 -3.53
N ALA A 110 -14.17 1.20 -4.55
CA ALA A 110 -13.60 0.90 -5.86
C ALA A 110 -13.05 2.16 -6.55
N PHE A 111 -13.74 3.29 -6.39
CA PHE A 111 -13.33 4.56 -6.97
C PHE A 111 -12.05 5.10 -6.31
N GLU A 112 -12.00 5.08 -4.99
CA GLU A 112 -10.86 5.54 -4.19
C GLU A 112 -9.67 4.62 -4.40
N TYR A 113 -9.90 3.32 -4.57
CA TYR A 113 -8.87 2.36 -4.95
C TYR A 113 -8.23 2.74 -6.29
N LYS A 114 -9.03 3.03 -7.33
CA LYS A 114 -8.53 3.51 -8.63
C LYS A 114 -7.77 4.84 -8.48
N LYS A 115 -8.27 5.77 -7.67
CA LYS A 115 -7.60 7.05 -7.36
C LYS A 115 -6.23 6.79 -6.74
N TYR A 116 -6.15 5.86 -5.79
CA TYR A 116 -4.89 5.47 -5.17
C TYR A 116 -3.90 4.87 -6.18
N GLN A 117 -4.34 3.95 -7.05
CA GLN A 117 -3.49 3.33 -8.06
C GLN A 117 -2.93 4.37 -9.04
N TRP A 118 -3.78 5.29 -9.49
CA TRP A 118 -3.39 6.37 -10.38
C TRP A 118 -2.40 7.32 -9.71
N TRP A 119 -2.71 7.78 -8.50
CA TRP A 119 -1.82 8.63 -7.70
C TRP A 119 -0.47 7.95 -7.49
N ARG A 120 -0.45 6.68 -7.09
CA ARG A 120 0.77 5.91 -6.87
C ARG A 120 1.63 5.90 -8.13
N ARG A 121 1.04 5.65 -9.30
CA ARG A 121 1.76 5.64 -10.59
C ARG A 121 2.37 7.01 -10.93
N GLN A 122 1.68 8.10 -10.60
CA GLN A 122 2.17 9.46 -10.83
C GLN A 122 3.27 9.86 -9.86
N VAL A 123 3.16 9.47 -8.59
CA VAL A 123 4.03 9.93 -7.51
C VAL A 123 5.28 9.08 -7.36
N LEU A 124 5.20 7.76 -7.59
CA LEU A 124 6.29 6.81 -7.39
C LEU A 124 7.64 7.25 -8.01
N PRO A 125 7.71 7.84 -9.22
CA PRO A 125 8.97 8.31 -9.79
C PRO A 125 9.63 9.46 -9.02
N TYR A 126 8.86 10.16 -8.19
CA TYR A 126 9.25 11.36 -7.45
C TYR A 126 9.37 11.11 -5.94
N VAL A 127 9.22 9.86 -5.50
CA VAL A 127 9.39 9.45 -4.10
C VAL A 127 10.88 9.29 -3.81
N GLN A 128 11.35 9.95 -2.77
CA GLN A 128 12.71 9.82 -2.27
C GLN A 128 12.86 8.57 -1.38
N SER A 129 14.10 8.22 -1.02
CA SER A 129 14.38 7.05 -0.17
C SER A 129 13.79 7.14 1.24
N ASP A 130 13.52 8.36 1.73
CA ASP A 130 12.87 8.64 3.01
C ASP A 130 11.32 8.62 2.92
N GLY A 131 10.76 8.48 1.71
CA GLY A 131 9.33 8.47 1.45
C GLY A 131 8.72 9.85 1.21
N THR A 132 9.54 10.90 1.24
CA THR A 132 9.10 12.26 0.93
C THR A 132 8.87 12.37 -0.57
N ILE A 133 7.73 12.97 -0.94
CA ILE A 133 7.38 13.23 -2.34
C ILE A 133 8.01 14.56 -2.76
N LEU A 134 8.74 14.58 -3.88
CA LEU A 134 9.30 15.82 -4.41
C LEU A 134 8.21 16.87 -4.65
N ASN A 135 8.45 18.10 -4.23
CA ASN A 135 7.56 19.22 -4.53
C ASN A 135 7.57 19.51 -6.04
N LYS A 136 6.48 20.07 -6.57
CA LYS A 136 6.30 20.42 -7.99
C LYS A 136 7.46 21.28 -8.53
N ASP A 137 7.92 22.25 -7.75
CA ASP A 137 9.03 23.11 -8.17
C ASP A 137 10.33 22.32 -8.34
N GLN A 138 10.58 21.34 -7.47
CA GLN A 138 11.74 20.45 -7.57
C GLN A 138 11.61 19.53 -8.79
N GLN A 139 10.41 19.05 -9.10
CA GLN A 139 10.13 18.26 -10.31
C GLN A 139 10.41 19.07 -11.59
N ILE A 140 9.98 20.34 -11.62
CA ILE A 140 10.24 21.25 -12.76
C ILE A 140 11.75 21.46 -12.95
N GLN A 141 12.50 21.64 -11.87
CA GLN A 141 13.96 21.80 -11.94
C GLN A 141 14.64 20.54 -12.49
N ILE A 142 14.22 19.34 -12.07
CA ILE A 142 14.74 18.09 -12.63
C ILE A 142 14.46 18.02 -14.12
N TRP A 143 13.25 18.36 -14.55
CA TRP A 143 12.88 18.38 -15.97
C TRP A 143 13.72 19.37 -16.78
N GLN A 144 13.93 20.59 -16.26
CA GLN A 144 14.78 21.59 -16.92
C GLN A 144 16.22 21.11 -17.07
N LYS A 145 16.80 20.54 -15.99
CA LYS A 145 18.15 19.96 -16.02
C LYS A 145 18.25 18.81 -17.02
N GLN A 146 17.25 17.93 -17.09
CA GLN A 146 17.21 16.85 -18.07
C GLN A 146 17.14 17.38 -19.51
N LYS A 147 16.37 18.45 -19.74
CA LYS A 147 16.26 19.09 -21.05
C LYS A 147 17.60 19.68 -21.49
N GLU A 148 18.28 20.40 -20.59
CA GLU A 148 19.59 21.00 -20.85
C GLU A 148 20.67 19.93 -21.11
N LEU A 149 20.67 18.86 -20.31
CA LEU A 149 21.59 17.74 -20.49
C LEU A 149 21.42 17.11 -21.88
N LYS A 150 20.18 16.87 -22.31
CA LYS A 150 19.88 16.34 -23.66
C LYS A 150 20.37 17.28 -24.76
N THR A 151 20.16 18.59 -24.63
CA THR A 151 20.66 19.54 -25.64
C THR A 151 22.18 19.55 -25.70
N ASN A 152 22.86 19.45 -24.55
CA ASN A 152 24.32 19.44 -24.49
C ASN A 152 24.91 18.15 -25.07
N ILE A 153 24.29 16.99 -24.80
CA ILE A 153 24.67 15.69 -25.39
C ILE A 153 24.52 15.76 -26.91
N ASN A 154 23.36 16.20 -27.42
CA ASN A 154 23.10 16.29 -28.85
C ASN A 154 24.07 17.26 -29.55
N ALA A 155 24.38 18.39 -28.91
CA ALA A 155 25.34 19.36 -29.44
C ALA A 155 26.77 18.78 -29.49
N LYS A 156 27.16 18.01 -28.46
CA LYS A 156 28.45 17.32 -28.41
C LYS A 156 28.55 16.27 -29.51
N GLU A 157 27.54 15.42 -29.66
CA GLU A 157 27.49 14.40 -30.72
C GLU A 157 27.55 15.03 -32.11
N ALA A 158 26.88 16.17 -32.33
CA ALA A 158 26.94 16.89 -33.59
C ALA A 158 28.34 17.46 -33.89
N ARG A 159 29.08 17.92 -32.87
CA ARG A 159 30.48 18.36 -33.02
C ARG A 159 31.41 17.20 -33.34
N GLU A 160 31.30 16.10 -32.60
CA GLU A 160 32.10 14.89 -32.82
C GLU A 160 31.87 14.29 -34.22
N ARG A 161 30.62 14.30 -34.73
CA ARG A 161 30.32 13.87 -36.11
C ARG A 161 31.01 14.76 -37.15
N LYS A 162 30.96 16.09 -36.98
CA LYS A 162 31.60 17.04 -37.89
C LYS A 162 33.12 16.94 -37.87
N GLU A 163 33.73 16.64 -36.73
CA GLU A 163 35.17 16.40 -36.62
C GLU A 163 35.56 15.13 -37.37
N LYS A 164 34.84 14.02 -37.18
CA LYS A 164 35.07 12.77 -37.92
C LYS A 164 34.92 12.92 -39.45
N GLU A 165 33.94 13.69 -39.91
CA GLU A 165 33.75 13.98 -41.34
C GLU A 165 34.94 14.75 -41.93
N LYS A 166 35.48 15.74 -41.20
CA LYS A 166 36.65 16.51 -41.63
C LYS A 166 37.93 15.66 -41.70
N ASP A 167 38.14 14.80 -40.72
CA ASP A 167 39.31 13.91 -40.70
C ASP A 167 39.26 12.88 -41.85
N THR A 168 38.05 12.43 -42.21
CA THR A 168 37.84 11.49 -43.32
C THR A 168 38.04 12.17 -44.69
N SER A 169 37.56 13.41 -44.88
CA SER A 169 37.74 14.14 -46.14
C SER A 169 39.19 14.61 -46.36
N GLY A 170 39.89 15.00 -45.30
CA GLY A 170 41.31 15.39 -45.36
C GLY A 170 42.25 14.23 -45.70
N SER A 171 41.84 12.99 -45.40
CA SER A 171 42.59 11.78 -45.73
C SER A 171 42.42 11.35 -47.19
N GLN A 172 41.27 11.65 -47.82
CA GLN A 172 41.02 11.35 -49.24
C GLN A 172 41.71 12.29 -50.23
N GLN A 173 42.14 13.49 -49.80
CA GLN A 173 42.85 14.45 -50.66
C GLN A 173 44.38 14.25 -50.70
N ARG A 174 44.94 13.24 -50.00
CA ARG A 174 46.38 12.99 -49.89
C ARG A 174 46.91 11.83 -50.75
N TYR A 175 46.11 11.31 -51.69
CA TYR A 175 46.51 10.28 -52.65
C TYR A 175 46.39 10.79 -54.08
#